data_AF-A0A1F5Y4T3-F1
#
_entry.id   AF-A0A1F5Y4T3-F1
#
_cell.length_a   1.000
_cell.length_b   1.000
_cell.length_c   1.000
_cell.angle_alpha   90.00
_cell.angle_beta   90.00
_cell.angle_gamma   90.00
#
_symmetry.space_group_name_H-M   'P 1'
#
loop_
_entity.id
_entity.type
_entity.pdbx_description
1 polymer ?
#
loop_
_entity_poly.entity_id
_entity_poly.type
_entity_poly.pdbx_seq_one_letter_code
_entity_poly.pdbx_strand_id
1 'polypeptide(L)'
;MPGIQAISFRNFSDLTEKSWKDYLANMAKFVILNPKYKFENRRIGGGSPPIKTKHGWLLIFHAIEETSSGKIYHAAATLLDLKNPLHVIARLPFPLFSPKERDEKEGLVRNVVFPTGCVLEKNNLFIYYGAADSRIKAKKINIIELINELLKYKI
;
A
#
# COMPACT_ATOMS: atom_id res chain seq x y z
N MET A 1 -15.81 -4.29 -2.79
CA MET A 1 -14.86 -5.05 -1.96
C MET A 1 -14.33 -4.13 -0.87
N PRO A 2 -14.16 -4.61 0.37
CA PRO A 2 -13.56 -3.81 1.45
C PRO A 2 -12.16 -3.34 1.04
N GLY A 3 -11.70 -2.24 1.64
CA GLY A 3 -10.34 -1.75 1.46
C GLY A 3 -9.30 -2.64 2.15
N ILE A 4 -8.15 -2.07 2.52
CA ILE A 4 -7.05 -2.84 3.10
C ILE A 4 -7.42 -3.23 4.53
N GLN A 5 -7.17 -4.50 4.86
CA GLN A 5 -7.43 -5.07 6.18
C GLN A 5 -6.13 -5.55 6.83
N ALA A 6 -6.08 -5.54 8.15
CA ALA A 6 -4.98 -6.09 8.90
C ALA A 6 -5.48 -6.96 10.06
N ILE A 7 -4.84 -8.11 10.22
CA ILE A 7 -5.02 -9.01 11.35
C ILE A 7 -3.66 -9.27 11.98
N SER A 8 -3.63 -9.43 13.29
CA SER A 8 -2.41 -9.75 14.04
C SER A 8 -2.67 -10.94 14.95
N PHE A 9 -1.70 -11.84 15.04
CA PHE A 9 -1.70 -12.99 15.94
C PHE A 9 -0.32 -13.09 16.60
N ARG A 10 -0.22 -13.77 17.74
CA ARG A 10 1.06 -13.94 18.45
C ARG A 10 1.73 -15.24 18.05
N ASN A 11 0.95 -16.30 17.91
CA ASN A 11 1.40 -17.62 17.53
C ASN A 11 0.56 -18.14 16.37
N PHE A 12 1.15 -18.94 15.49
CA PHE A 12 0.40 -19.56 14.39
C PHE A 12 -0.73 -20.48 14.90
N SER A 13 -0.60 -21.02 16.11
CA SER A 13 -1.67 -21.77 16.78
C SER A 13 -2.93 -20.94 17.06
N ASP A 14 -2.83 -19.61 17.06
CA ASP A 14 -3.98 -18.71 17.27
C ASP A 14 -4.88 -18.67 16.02
N LEU A 15 -4.38 -19.09 14.85
CA LEU A 15 -5.11 -19.12 13.57
C LEU A 15 -5.97 -20.39 13.46
N THR A 16 -7.03 -20.44 14.26
CA THR A 16 -8.00 -21.54 14.32
C THR A 16 -9.19 -21.30 13.38
N GLU A 17 -9.96 -22.35 13.08
CA GLU A 17 -11.22 -22.20 12.35
C GLU A 17 -12.17 -21.21 13.04
N LYS A 18 -12.23 -21.25 14.39
CA LYS A 18 -13.03 -20.31 15.17
C LYS A 18 -12.57 -18.87 14.98
N SER A 19 -11.26 -18.59 15.07
CA SER A 19 -10.75 -17.23 14.87
C SER A 19 -11.00 -16.71 13.45
N TRP A 20 -10.96 -17.59 12.44
CA TRP A 20 -11.31 -17.22 11.07
C TRP A 20 -12.81 -16.91 10.93
N LYS A 21 -13.69 -17.72 11.52
CA LYS A 21 -15.13 -17.44 11.55
C LYS A 21 -15.43 -16.11 12.24
N ASP A 22 -14.79 -15.86 13.39
CA ASP A 22 -14.95 -14.61 14.14
C ASP A 22 -14.45 -13.40 13.33
N TYR A 23 -13.31 -13.52 12.64
CA TYR A 23 -12.79 -12.51 11.73
C TYR A 23 -13.76 -12.22 10.58
N LEU A 24 -14.24 -13.26 9.87
CA LEU A 24 -15.14 -13.10 8.74
C LEU A 24 -16.48 -12.44 9.17
N ALA A 25 -16.99 -12.81 10.34
CA ALA A 25 -18.21 -12.21 10.91
C ALA A 25 -18.02 -10.74 11.33
N ASN A 26 -16.79 -10.32 11.62
CA ASN A 26 -16.45 -8.98 12.11
C ASN A 26 -15.51 -8.21 11.19
N MET A 27 -15.45 -8.57 9.91
CA MET A 27 -14.41 -8.13 8.95
C MET A 27 -14.25 -6.60 8.89
N ALA A 28 -15.35 -5.86 9.01
CA ALA A 28 -15.36 -4.40 9.02
C ALA A 28 -14.46 -3.78 10.12
N LYS A 29 -14.30 -4.45 11.27
CA LYS A 29 -13.43 -4.00 12.38
C LYS A 29 -11.95 -4.04 12.03
N PHE A 30 -11.57 -4.81 11.00
CA PHE A 30 -10.19 -5.03 10.59
C PHE A 30 -9.80 -4.19 9.37
N VAL A 31 -10.72 -3.39 8.82
CA VAL A 31 -10.44 -2.48 7.71
C VAL A 31 -9.64 -1.28 8.23
N ILE A 32 -8.40 -1.15 7.76
CA ILE A 32 -7.50 -0.06 8.14
C ILE A 32 -7.52 1.10 7.15
N LEU A 33 -7.79 0.82 5.87
CA LEU A 33 -7.90 1.84 4.83
C LEU A 33 -9.10 1.53 3.95
N ASN A 34 -9.88 2.56 3.65
CA ASN A 34 -10.80 2.58 2.51
C ASN A 34 -10.30 3.57 1.44
N PRO A 35 -10.75 3.45 0.19
CA PRO A 35 -10.59 4.51 -0.81
C PRO A 35 -11.01 5.87 -0.26
N LYS A 36 -10.16 6.88 -0.44
CA LYS A 36 -10.41 8.25 0.03
C LYS A 36 -10.15 9.30 -1.06
N TYR A 37 -9.07 9.13 -1.82
CA TYR A 37 -8.65 10.10 -2.83
C TYR A 37 -9.06 9.70 -4.25
N LYS A 38 -9.05 10.65 -5.18
CA LYS A 38 -9.49 10.43 -6.57
C LYS A 38 -8.76 9.26 -7.25
N PHE A 39 -7.45 9.17 -7.07
CA PHE A 39 -6.62 8.10 -7.66
C PHE A 39 -6.87 6.71 -7.06
N GLU A 40 -7.77 6.60 -6.07
CA GLU A 40 -8.14 5.39 -5.37
C GLU A 40 -9.60 4.99 -5.63
N ASN A 41 -10.29 5.72 -6.52
CA ASN A 41 -11.75 5.69 -6.69
C ASN A 41 -12.32 4.29 -7.02
N ARG A 42 -11.50 3.35 -7.48
CA ARG A 42 -11.94 2.01 -7.83
C ARG A 42 -11.69 1.02 -6.72
N ARG A 43 -10.45 0.91 -6.28
CA ARG A 43 -9.99 -0.10 -5.31
C ARG A 43 -8.59 0.25 -4.79
N ILE A 44 -8.33 -0.15 -3.56
CA ILE A 44 -7.00 -0.21 -2.97
C ILE A 44 -6.72 -1.63 -2.50
N GLY A 45 -5.45 -1.96 -2.33
CA GLY A 45 -5.05 -3.24 -1.77
C GLY A 45 -3.61 -3.20 -1.26
N GLY A 46 -3.29 -4.12 -0.35
CA GLY A 46 -1.93 -4.27 0.18
C GLY A 46 -0.89 -4.41 -0.93
N GLY A 47 0.33 -3.97 -0.65
CA GLY A 47 1.45 -4.06 -1.56
C GLY A 47 2.61 -4.77 -0.90
N SER A 48 3.61 -4.01 -0.47
CA SER A 48 4.78 -4.55 0.22
C SER A 48 4.48 -4.83 1.70
N PRO A 49 5.26 -5.72 2.35
CA PRO A 49 5.31 -5.79 3.81
C PRO A 49 5.55 -4.41 4.44
N PRO A 50 4.88 -4.07 5.57
CA PRO A 50 5.10 -2.81 6.26
C PRO A 50 6.53 -2.70 6.82
N ILE A 51 7.12 -1.51 6.74
CA ILE A 51 8.46 -1.22 7.26
C ILE A 51 8.34 -0.48 8.57
N LYS A 52 8.95 -1.00 9.63
CA LYS A 52 9.01 -0.31 10.92
C LYS A 52 9.91 0.91 10.83
N THR A 53 9.41 2.06 11.27
CA THR A 53 10.19 3.31 11.40
C THR A 53 9.99 3.88 12.80
N LYS A 54 10.77 4.90 13.19
CA LYS A 54 10.52 5.63 14.45
C LYS A 54 9.19 6.42 14.46
N HIS A 55 8.58 6.61 13.29
CA HIS A 55 7.37 7.42 13.12
C HIS A 55 6.10 6.58 12.88
N GLY A 56 6.20 5.26 12.76
CA GLY A 56 5.08 4.42 12.32
C GLY A 56 5.53 3.21 11.51
N TRP A 57 4.59 2.34 11.18
CA TRP A 57 4.74 1.34 10.13
C TRP A 57 4.46 1.98 8.78
N LEU A 58 5.48 2.11 7.93
CA LEU A 58 5.33 2.56 6.56
C LEU A 58 4.77 1.42 5.71
N LEU A 59 3.57 1.62 5.17
CA LEU A 59 2.92 0.70 4.25
C LEU A 59 2.90 1.32 2.85
N ILE A 60 3.52 0.63 1.89
CA ILE A 60 3.39 0.92 0.46
C ILE A 60 2.34 -0.01 -0.12
N PHE A 61 1.31 0.56 -0.73
CA PHE A 61 0.13 -0.17 -1.20
C PHE A 61 -0.25 0.28 -2.61
N HIS A 62 -1.11 -0.49 -3.29
CA HIS A 62 -1.58 -0.11 -4.63
C HIS A 62 -2.95 0.57 -4.57
N ALA A 63 -3.17 1.50 -5.47
CA ALA A 63 -4.44 2.18 -5.68
C ALA A 63 -4.83 2.16 -7.16
N ILE A 64 -6.11 1.94 -7.44
CA ILE A 64 -6.65 1.88 -8.79
C ILE A 64 -7.53 3.09 -9.01
N GLU A 65 -7.17 3.89 -10.00
CA GLU A 65 -8.01 4.94 -10.57
C GLU A 65 -8.74 4.38 -11.80
N GLU A 66 -10.06 4.37 -11.78
CA GLU A 66 -10.89 4.17 -12.96
C GLU A 66 -11.11 5.53 -13.64
N THR A 67 -10.75 5.61 -14.91
CA THR A 67 -10.94 6.78 -15.78
C THR A 67 -11.78 6.41 -17.00
N SER A 68 -12.20 7.39 -17.80
CA SER A 68 -12.85 7.13 -19.09
C SER A 68 -11.97 6.37 -20.09
N SER A 69 -10.64 6.39 -19.90
CA SER A 69 -9.66 5.69 -20.75
C SER A 69 -9.20 4.36 -20.16
N GLY A 70 -9.88 3.87 -19.11
CA GLY A 70 -9.56 2.63 -18.40
C GLY A 70 -8.88 2.87 -17.06
N LYS A 71 -8.24 1.81 -16.56
CA LYS A 71 -7.64 1.79 -15.21
C LYS A 71 -6.20 2.28 -15.22
N ILE A 72 -5.82 2.95 -14.15
CA ILE A 72 -4.44 3.33 -13.83
C ILE A 72 -4.13 2.76 -12.45
N TYR A 73 -3.05 1.99 -12.34
CA TYR A 73 -2.60 1.43 -11.06
C TYR A 73 -1.43 2.25 -10.56
N HIS A 74 -1.59 2.81 -9.37
CA HIS A 74 -0.65 3.67 -8.68
C HIS A 74 -0.02 2.95 -7.50
N ALA A 75 1.19 3.34 -7.14
CA ALA A 75 1.74 3.08 -5.82
C ALA A 75 1.38 4.24 -4.88
N ALA A 76 1.02 3.94 -3.65
CA ALA A 76 0.63 4.88 -2.61
C ALA A 76 1.30 4.53 -1.28
N ALA A 77 1.32 5.48 -0.34
CA ALA A 77 1.99 5.32 0.94
C ALA A 77 1.15 5.84 2.11
N THR A 78 1.28 5.16 3.25
CA THR A 78 0.67 5.55 4.52
C THR A 78 1.59 5.19 5.68
N LEU A 79 1.43 5.87 6.82
CA LEU A 79 1.97 5.45 8.10
C LEU A 79 0.85 4.91 8.98
N LEU A 80 1.09 3.76 9.60
CA LEU A 80 0.25 3.17 10.65
C LEU A 80 0.91 3.35 12.01
N ASP A 81 0.14 3.42 13.09
CA ASP A 81 0.66 3.55 14.45
C ASP A 81 1.50 2.34 14.87
N LEU A 82 2.59 2.58 15.61
CA LEU A 82 3.54 1.53 16.02
C LEU A 82 2.96 0.55 17.04
N LYS A 83 2.06 1.02 17.93
CA LYS A 83 1.46 0.22 19.00
C LYS A 83 0.19 -0.46 18.50
N ASN A 84 -0.59 0.22 17.67
CA ASN A 84 -1.81 -0.31 17.07
C ASN A 84 -1.81 -0.10 15.55
N PRO A 85 -1.32 -1.06 14.74
CA PRO A 85 -1.25 -0.92 13.28
C PRO A 85 -2.63 -0.86 12.60
N LEU A 86 -3.74 -1.01 13.35
CA LEU A 86 -5.08 -0.74 12.84
C LEU A 86 -5.37 0.76 12.69
N HIS A 87 -4.57 1.62 13.32
CA HIS A 87 -4.74 3.07 13.28
C HIS A 87 -3.80 3.69 12.24
N VAL A 88 -4.38 4.34 11.23
CA VAL A 88 -3.65 5.15 10.25
C VAL A 88 -3.35 6.53 10.83
N ILE A 89 -2.08 6.93 10.84
CA ILE A 89 -1.64 8.21 11.42
C ILE A 89 -1.27 9.26 10.36
N ALA A 90 -0.98 8.82 9.12
CA ALA A 90 -0.73 9.72 8.00
C ALA A 90 -0.92 8.99 6.66
N ARG A 91 -1.35 9.70 5.62
CA ARG A 91 -1.56 9.14 4.27
C ARG A 91 -1.33 10.20 3.21
N LEU A 92 -0.58 9.87 2.15
CA LEU A 92 -0.40 10.80 1.03
C LEU A 92 -1.73 11.05 0.31
N PRO A 93 -2.10 12.31 0.01
CA PRO A 93 -3.32 12.63 -0.74
C PRO A 93 -3.15 12.49 -2.26
N PHE A 94 -1.98 12.02 -2.71
CA PHE A 94 -1.61 11.79 -4.09
C PHE A 94 -0.83 10.46 -4.23
N PRO A 95 -0.72 9.91 -5.45
CA PRO A 95 0.14 8.76 -5.70
C PRO A 95 1.58 8.99 -5.23
N LEU A 96 2.19 8.00 -4.58
CA LEU A 96 3.64 8.00 -4.37
C LEU A 96 4.35 7.97 -5.73
N PHE A 97 3.86 7.14 -6.65
CA PHE A 97 4.19 7.22 -8.07
C PHE A 97 3.15 6.54 -8.94
N SER A 98 3.12 6.95 -10.19
CA SER A 98 2.21 6.48 -11.24
C SER A 98 3.00 5.94 -12.43
N PRO A 99 2.38 5.15 -13.33
CA PRO A 99 2.99 4.73 -14.58
C PRO A 99 3.42 5.94 -15.41
N LYS A 100 4.70 6.02 -15.75
CA LYS A 100 5.26 7.11 -16.55
C LYS A 100 6.01 6.58 -17.76
N GLU A 101 6.85 5.58 -17.54
CA GLU A 101 7.72 5.01 -18.55
C GLU A 101 6.96 4.10 -19.52
N ARG A 102 7.52 3.90 -20.71
CA ARG A 102 6.87 3.10 -21.76
C ARG A 102 6.54 1.68 -21.27
N ASP A 103 7.47 1.05 -20.56
CA ASP A 103 7.32 -0.29 -19.99
C ASP A 103 6.37 -0.38 -18.78
N GLU A 104 5.85 0.75 -18.29
CA GLU A 104 4.79 0.82 -17.28
C GLU A 104 3.42 1.10 -17.91
N LYS A 105 3.42 1.72 -19.11
CA LYS A 105 2.21 2.06 -19.87
C LYS A 105 1.82 1.01 -20.90
N GLU A 106 2.78 0.21 -21.37
CA GLU A 106 2.61 -0.78 -22.44
C GLU A 106 3.08 -2.16 -21.97
N GLY A 107 2.19 -3.14 -22.05
CA GLY A 107 2.41 -4.53 -21.64
C GLY A 107 1.10 -5.31 -21.69
N LEU A 108 1.05 -6.46 -21.00
CA LEU A 108 -0.15 -7.28 -20.87
C LEU A 108 -1.33 -6.48 -20.29
N VAL A 109 -1.04 -5.63 -19.30
CA VAL A 109 -2.00 -4.66 -18.75
C VAL A 109 -1.38 -3.27 -18.84
N ARG A 110 -2.09 -2.32 -19.45
CA ARG A 110 -1.61 -0.95 -19.63
C ARG A 110 -1.69 -0.17 -18.32
N ASN A 111 -0.80 0.81 -18.16
CA ASN A 111 -0.78 1.76 -17.05
C ASN A 111 -0.73 1.08 -15.67
N VAL A 112 0.26 0.21 -15.45
CA VAL A 112 0.45 -0.50 -14.18
C VAL A 112 1.80 -0.20 -13.56
N VAL A 113 1.77 0.30 -12.32
CA VAL A 113 2.84 0.12 -11.33
C VAL A 113 2.24 -0.53 -10.09
N PHE A 114 2.69 -1.75 -9.77
CA PHE A 114 2.11 -2.56 -8.70
C PHE A 114 3.18 -2.91 -7.64
N PRO A 115 3.30 -2.18 -6.53
CA PRO A 115 4.32 -2.44 -5.52
C PRO A 115 4.09 -3.76 -4.79
N THR A 116 5.13 -4.59 -4.69
CA THR A 116 5.04 -5.94 -4.07
C THR A 116 6.10 -6.19 -3.01
N GLY A 117 7.23 -5.47 -3.03
CA GLY A 117 8.32 -5.66 -2.10
C GLY A 117 9.08 -4.38 -1.84
N CYS A 118 9.65 -4.26 -0.64
CA CYS A 118 10.51 -3.14 -0.30
C CYS A 118 11.77 -3.62 0.43
N VAL A 119 12.91 -3.00 0.13
CA VAL A 119 14.17 -3.20 0.83
C VAL A 119 14.68 -1.84 1.30
N LEU A 120 14.99 -1.73 2.59
CA LEU A 120 15.57 -0.53 3.17
C LEU A 120 17.07 -0.72 3.39
N GLU A 121 17.89 0.10 2.73
CA GLU A 121 19.33 0.15 2.93
C GLU A 121 19.75 1.57 3.31
N LYS A 122 20.15 1.76 4.58
CA LYS A 122 20.38 3.08 5.18
C LYS A 122 19.15 3.97 5.01
N ASN A 123 19.26 5.04 4.22
CA ASN A 123 18.15 5.96 3.93
C ASN A 123 17.49 5.67 2.57
N ASN A 124 17.95 4.66 1.84
CA ASN A 124 17.42 4.32 0.53
C ASN A 124 16.36 3.24 0.67
N LEU A 125 15.12 3.60 0.33
CA LEU A 125 14.04 2.65 0.17
C LEU A 125 13.95 2.22 -1.30
N PHE A 126 14.21 0.95 -1.55
CA PHE A 126 14.01 0.32 -2.85
C PHE A 126 12.64 -0.34 -2.87
N ILE A 127 11.75 0.15 -3.74
CA ILE A 127 10.40 -0.38 -3.95
C ILE A 127 10.40 -1.22 -5.21
N TYR A 128 10.21 -2.52 -5.09
CA TYR A 128 10.05 -3.46 -6.20
C TYR A 128 8.58 -3.51 -6.61
N TYR A 129 8.32 -3.38 -7.91
CA TYR A 129 6.98 -3.32 -8.46
C TYR A 129 6.87 -4.03 -9.82
N GLY A 130 5.68 -4.58 -10.08
CA GLY A 130 5.30 -5.03 -11.42
C GLY A 130 5.00 -3.83 -12.32
N ALA A 131 5.55 -3.83 -13.53
CA ALA A 131 5.33 -2.81 -14.54
C ALA A 131 4.57 -3.42 -15.74
N ALA A 132 3.42 -2.83 -16.04
CA ALA A 132 2.51 -3.26 -17.11
C ALA A 132 2.18 -4.78 -17.15
N ASP A 133 2.14 -5.43 -15.98
CA ASP A 133 2.01 -6.90 -15.82
C ASP A 133 2.98 -7.70 -16.72
N SER A 134 4.15 -7.13 -16.98
CA SER A 134 5.09 -7.67 -17.98
C SER A 134 6.54 -7.67 -17.51
N ARG A 135 6.90 -6.80 -16.57
CA ARG A 135 8.28 -6.63 -16.08
C ARG A 135 8.29 -6.41 -14.58
N ILE A 136 9.45 -6.63 -13.96
CA ILE A 136 9.73 -6.23 -12.58
C ILE A 136 10.72 -5.06 -12.64
N LYS A 137 10.42 -3.98 -11.92
CA LYS A 137 11.27 -2.80 -11.79
C LYS A 137 11.48 -2.45 -10.32
N ALA A 138 12.48 -1.62 -10.06
CA ALA A 138 12.73 -1.07 -8.74
C ALA A 138 12.78 0.45 -8.81
N LYS A 139 12.17 1.12 -7.84
CA LYS A 139 12.26 2.57 -7.64
C LYS A 139 12.97 2.86 -6.34
N LYS A 140 14.05 3.64 -6.41
CA LYS A 140 14.80 4.11 -5.25
C LYS A 140 14.26 5.47 -4.82
N ILE A 141 13.90 5.60 -3.55
CA ILE A 141 13.53 6.88 -2.94
C ILE A 141 14.22 7.04 -1.59
N ASN A 142 14.35 8.27 -1.10
CA ASN A 142 14.83 8.53 0.25
C ASN A 142 13.69 8.34 1.26
N ILE A 143 13.87 7.44 2.23
CA ILE A 143 12.83 7.14 3.22
C ILE A 143 12.54 8.32 4.15
N ILE A 144 13.56 9.14 4.46
CA ILE A 144 13.41 10.29 5.35
C ILE A 144 12.54 11.34 4.68
N GLU A 145 12.78 11.60 3.39
CA GLU A 145 11.96 12.53 2.59
C GLU A 145 10.51 12.04 2.50
N LEU A 146 10.30 10.74 2.23
CA LEU A 146 8.95 10.17 2.18
C LEU A 146 8.23 10.30 3.53
N ILE A 147 8.89 9.99 4.64
CA ILE A 147 8.28 10.11 5.98
C ILE A 147 7.96 11.58 6.28
N ASN A 148 8.88 12.50 6.00
CA ASN A 148 8.65 13.91 6.22
C ASN A 148 7.46 14.43 5.41
N GLU A 149 7.31 13.96 4.17
CA GLU A 149 6.16 14.29 3.33
C GLU A 149 4.86 13.73 3.91
N LEU A 150 4.84 12.45 4.31
CA LEU A 150 3.69 11.83 4.96
C LEU A 150 3.26 12.59 6.21
N LEU A 151 4.21 13.04 7.04
CA LEU A 151 3.93 13.76 8.29
C LEU A 151 3.29 15.14 8.07
N LYS A 152 3.29 15.70 6.85
CA LYS A 152 2.52 16.89 6.50
C LYS A 152 1.02 16.60 6.37
N TYR A 153 0.66 15.33 6.17
CA TYR A 153 -0.70 14.84 5.92
C TYR A 153 -1.15 13.87 7.03
N LYS A 154 -0.92 14.25 8.29
CA LYS A 154 -1.46 13.52 9.44
C LYS A 154 -2.99 13.51 9.41
N ILE A 155 -3.57 12.44 9.95
CA ILE A 155 -5.02 12.24 10.09
C ILE A 155 -5.43 12.48 11.54
#